data_AF-A0A353RKZ3-F1
#
_entry.id   AF-A0A353RKZ3-F1
#
_cell.length_a   1.000
_cell.length_b   1.000
_cell.length_c   1.000
_cell.angle_alpha   90.00
_cell.angle_beta   90.00
_cell.angle_gamma   90.00
#
_symmetry.space_group_name_H-M   'P 1'
#
loop_
_entity.id
_entity.type
_entity.pdbx_description
1 polymer ?
#
loop_
_entity_poly.entity_id
_entity_poly.type
_entity_poly.pdbx_seq_one_letter_code
_entity_poly.pdbx_strand_id
1 'polypeptide(L)' 'VEFDWCSVNAVQTARELGYASVMINYNPETVSTDYDMCDRLYFDELTFERVMDVIDLENPKGVIVSVGGQIPNNL' A
#
# COMPACT_ATOMS: atom_id res chain seq x y z
N VAL A 1 -7.07 -4.49 -12.29
CA VAL A 1 -7.97 -5.01 -11.22
C VAL A 1 -7.31 -6.15 -10.45
N GLU A 2 -6.47 -6.93 -11.13
CA GLU A 2 -5.72 -8.08 -10.63
C GLU A 2 -4.71 -7.69 -9.55
N PHE A 3 -3.92 -6.62 -9.77
CA PHE A 3 -2.97 -6.13 -8.77
C PHE A 3 -3.65 -5.47 -7.56
N ASP A 4 -4.82 -4.87 -7.76
CA ASP A 4 -5.64 -4.33 -6.67
C ASP A 4 -6.10 -5.47 -5.75
N TRP A 5 -6.61 -6.56 -6.33
CA TRP A 5 -6.98 -7.76 -5.57
C TRP A 5 -5.79 -8.35 -4.80
N CYS A 6 -4.61 -8.46 -5.41
CA CYS A 6 -3.40 -8.92 -4.73
C CYS A 6 -3.02 -8.00 -3.54
N SER A 7 -3.15 -6.68 -3.72
CA SER A 7 -2.81 -5.70 -2.70
C SER A 7 -3.77 -5.76 -1.51
N VAL A 8 -5.08 -5.90 -1.77
CA VAL A 8 -6.10 -6.10 -0.73
C VAL A 8 -5.85 -7.38 0.07
N ASN A 9 -5.56 -8.50 -0.60
CA ASN A 9 -5.24 -9.74 0.10
C ASN A 9 -3.98 -9.63 0.97
N ALA A 10 -2.94 -8.95 0.46
CA ALA A 10 -1.71 -8.74 1.23
C ALA A 10 -1.97 -7.94 2.51
N VAL A 11 -2.79 -6.89 2.43
CA VAL A 11 -3.18 -6.10 3.59
C VAL A 11 -4.02 -6.92 4.58
N GLN A 12 -5.00 -7.70 4.10
CA GLN A 12 -5.82 -8.56 4.94
C GLN A 12 -4.97 -9.62 5.67
N THR A 13 -4.05 -10.27 4.97
CA THR A 13 -3.12 -11.25 5.58
C THR A 13 -2.19 -10.57 6.59
N ALA A 14 -1.68 -9.37 6.30
CA ALA A 14 -0.87 -8.61 7.26
C ALA A 14 -1.64 -8.30 8.55
N ARG A 15 -2.92 -7.90 8.41
CA ARG A 15 -3.83 -7.65 9.53
C ARG A 15 -4.10 -8.92 10.36
N GLU A 16 -4.34 -10.06 9.72
CA GLU A 16 -4.49 -11.36 10.39
C GLU A 16 -3.24 -11.79 11.18
N LEU A 17 -2.06 -11.42 10.68
CA LEU A 17 -0.78 -11.64 11.35
C LEU A 17 -0.47 -10.60 12.45
N GLY A 18 -1.38 -9.66 12.71
CA GLY A 18 -1.25 -8.64 13.75
C GLY A 18 -0.39 -7.43 13.37
N TYR A 19 -0.13 -7.21 12.08
CA TYR A 19 0.56 -6.03 11.60
C TYR A 19 -0.42 -4.89 11.31
N ALA A 20 -0.02 -3.67 11.66
CA ALA A 20 -0.65 -2.47 11.14
C ALA A 20 -0.21 -2.24 9.69
N SER A 21 -1.16 -1.88 8.85
CA SER A 21 -1.01 -1.76 7.41
C SER A 21 -1.12 -0.30 6.96
N VAL A 22 -0.17 0.12 6.13
CA VAL A 22 -0.16 1.42 5.48
C VAL A 22 -0.23 1.19 3.97
N MET A 23 -1.21 1.80 3.31
CA MET A 23 -1.44 1.69 1.87
C MET A 23 -1.14 3.03 1.20
N ILE A 24 -0.39 3.00 0.10
CA ILE A 24 -0.15 4.15 -0.78
C ILE A 24 -0.70 3.78 -2.14
N ASN A 25 -1.73 4.48 -2.60
CA ASN A 25 -2.33 4.29 -3.93
C ASN A 25 -3.15 5.53 -4.30
N TYR A 26 -3.19 5.88 -5.58
CA TYR A 26 -3.88 7.08 -6.10
C TYR A 26 -5.06 6.76 -7.02
N ASN A 27 -5.37 5.48 -7.26
CA ASN A 27 -6.45 5.10 -8.16
C ASN A 27 -7.82 5.14 -7.45
N PRO A 28 -8.72 6.10 -7.75
CA PRO A 28 -9.99 6.25 -7.03
C PRO A 28 -11.00 5.12 -7.31
N GLU A 29 -10.77 4.28 -8.32
CA GLU A 29 -11.70 3.22 -8.72
C GLU A 29 -11.36 1.85 -8.08
N THR A 30 -10.40 1.81 -7.16
CA THR A 30 -9.88 0.56 -6.59
C THR A 30 -10.34 0.28 -5.17
N VAL A 31 -10.43 -1.00 -4.81
CA VAL A 31 -10.82 -1.42 -3.47
C VAL A 31 -9.69 -1.13 -2.47
N SER A 32 -8.42 -1.20 -2.89
CA SER A 32 -7.28 -0.83 -2.06
C SER A 32 -7.30 0.62 -1.57
N THR A 33 -8.02 1.53 -2.25
CA THR A 33 -8.18 2.93 -1.82
C THR A 33 -9.41 3.17 -0.96
N ASP A 34 -10.09 2.11 -0.51
CA ASP A 34 -11.11 2.21 0.53
C ASP A 34 -10.45 2.29 1.92
N TYR A 35 -10.91 3.24 2.74
CA TYR A 35 -10.43 3.45 4.10
C TYR A 35 -10.64 2.24 5.00
N ASP A 36 -11.60 1.36 4.69
CA ASP A 36 -11.86 0.16 5.49
C ASP A 36 -10.82 -0.95 5.26
N MET A 37 -10.04 -0.89 4.17
CA MET A 37 -9.11 -1.96 3.81
C MET A 37 -7.82 -1.96 4.60
N CYS A 38 -7.29 -0.79 4.94
CA CYS A 38 -6.01 -0.63 5.63
C CYS A 38 -6.16 0.24 6.87
N ASP A 39 -5.13 0.32 7.71
CA ASP A 39 -5.19 1.13 8.94
C ASP A 39 -4.85 2.60 8.66
N ARG A 40 -4.03 2.85 7.62
CA ARG A 40 -3.74 4.18 7.09
C ARG A 40 -3.67 4.15 5.58
N LEU A 41 -4.38 5.07 4.93
CA LEU A 41 -4.36 5.26 3.49
C LEU A 41 -3.73 6.61 3.15
N TYR A 42 -2.69 6.56 2.31
CA TYR A 42 -2.12 7.72 1.64
C TYR A 42 -2.60 7.72 0.19
N PHE A 43 -3.52 8.64 -0.10
CA PHE A 43 -4.04 8.83 -1.45
C PHE A 43 -3.14 9.81 -2.23
N ASP A 44 -2.03 9.29 -2.73
CA ASP A 44 -0.94 10.07 -3.34
C ASP A 44 -0.22 9.28 -4.44
N GLU A 45 0.49 9.97 -5.32
CA GLU A 45 1.23 9.36 -6.43
C GLU A 45 2.37 8.45 -5.92
N LEU A 46 2.56 7.33 -6.60
CA LEU A 46 3.64 6.37 -6.33
C LEU A 46 4.97 6.86 -6.92
N THR A 47 5.48 7.97 -6.38
CA THR A 47 6.82 8.50 -6.69
C THR A 47 7.80 8.17 -5.57
N PHE A 48 9.09 8.06 -5.90
CA PHE A 48 10.12 7.74 -4.90
C PHE A 48 10.13 8.75 -3.75
N GLU A 49 10.05 10.05 -4.06
CA GLU A 49 10.00 11.13 -3.06
C GLU A 49 8.80 10.98 -2.12
N ARG A 50 7.58 10.80 -2.66
CA ARG A 50 6.39 10.64 -1.83
C ARG A 50 6.43 9.38 -0.96
N VAL A 51 6.90 8.27 -1.52
CA VAL A 51 7.02 7.01 -0.80
C VAL A 51 8.06 7.11 0.32
N MET A 52 9.21 7.75 0.08
CA MET A 52 10.23 7.95 1.10
C MET A 52 9.74 8.83 2.25
N ASP A 53 9.02 9.91 1.95
CA ASP A 53 8.42 10.76 2.96
C ASP A 53 7.42 10.01 3.85
N VAL A 54 6.64 9.08 3.28
CA VAL A 54 5.72 8.23 4.05
C VAL A 54 6.51 7.22 4.90
N ILE A 55 7.57 6.63 4.36
CA ILE A 55 8.44 5.69 5.08
C ILE A 55 9.11 6.39 6.28
N ASP A 56 9.63 7.60 6.10
CA ASP A 56 10.28 8.36 7.16
C ASP A 56 9.30 8.75 8.28
N LEU A 57 8.04 9.04 7.91
CA LEU A 57 6.98 9.37 8.86
C LEU A 57 6.45 8.16 9.63
N GLU A 58 6.18 7.04 8.94
CA GLU A 58 5.56 5.84 9.52
C GLU A 58 6.59 4.89 10.14
N ASN A 59 7.86 4.97 9.72
CA ASN A 59 8.96 4.08 10.09
C ASN A 59 8.54 2.58 10.08
N PRO A 60 8.05 2.06 8.94
CA PRO A 60 7.46 0.73 8.88
C PRO A 60 8.51 -0.37 9.09
N LYS A 61 8.07 -1.51 9.65
CA LYS A 61 8.93 -2.69 9.81
C LYS A 61 9.42 -3.26 8.47
N GLY A 62 8.63 -3.09 7.42
CA GLY A 62 8.94 -3.58 6.08
C GLY A 62 7.96 -3.04 5.05
N VAL A 63 8.34 -3.14 3.78
CA VAL A 63 7.58 -2.62 2.64
C VAL A 63 7.35 -3.75 1.63
N ILE A 64 6.13 -3.85 1.09
CA ILE A 64 5.76 -4.84 0.09
C ILE A 64 5.61 -4.14 -1.26
N VAL A 65 6.52 -4.42 -2.19
CA VAL A 65 6.49 -3.87 -3.57
C VAL A 65 6.05 -4.87 -4.63
N SER A 66 5.92 -6.15 -4.26
CA SER A 66 5.71 -7.26 -5.21
C SER A 66 4.26 -7.47 -5.66
N VAL A 67 3.29 -6.76 -5.08
CA VAL A 67 1.84 -7.00 -5.32
C VAL A 67 1.17 -5.93 -6.18
N GLY A 68 1.81 -4.77 -6.37
CA GLY A 68 1.25 -3.62 -7.09
C GLY A 68 1.70 -3.47 -8.55
N GLY A 69 2.34 -4.48 -9.13
CA GLY A 69 2.79 -4.49 -10.52
C GLY A 69 4.13 -3.78 -10.74
N GLN A 70 4.33 -3.18 -11.92
CA GLN A 70 5.63 -2.64 -12.33
C GLN A 70 6.02 -1.34 -11.64
N ILE A 71 5.06 -0.45 -11.35
CA ILE A 71 5.33 0.86 -10.73
C ILE A 71 6.07 0.70 -9.40
N PRO A 72 5.53 0.00 -8.39
CA PRO A 72 6.22 -0.14 -7.11
C PRO A 72 7.52 -0.94 -7.19
N ASN A 73 7.65 -1.85 -8.17
CA ASN A 73 8.85 -2.68 -8.33
C ASN A 73 10.02 -1.93 -9.00
N ASN A 74 9.74 -0.80 -9.65
CA ASN A 74 10.74 0.06 -10.29
C ASN A 74 11.12 1.28 -9.44
N LEU A 75 10.54 1.42 -8.24
CA LEU A 75 10.88 2.46 -7.26
C LEU A 75 12.15 2.13 -6.47
#